data_AF-A0A3N5G2Y1-F1
#
_entry.id   AF-A0A3N5G2Y1-F1
#
_cell.length_a   1.000
_cell.length_b   1.000
_cell.length_c   1.000
_cell.angle_alpha   90.00
_cell.angle_beta   90.00
_cell.angle_gamma   90.00
#
_symmetry.space_group_name_H-M   'P 1'
#
loop_
_entity.id
_entity.type
_entity.pdbx_description
1 polymer ?
#
loop_
_entity_poly.entity_id
_entity_poly.type
_entity_poly.pdbx_seq_one_letter_code
_entity_poly.pdbx_strand_id
1 'polypeptide(L)'
;MKGPRDLIRFALLLAGFATCAHAQSSTPQYRLSAASGGAVAVERGGKRAVYQPQFTVIRAETDPKLGLSGFASTPGESVEGVNVENYPLPRWRAASGNGMTDIVYEAGSVTEIRATDSRSLADGGIAWTFASNPHFTLEADIRPVSGEPPRISWTFTARTPGWYTIGYTGGPGSDPAAVEGFLQPLIWQEKRFPRAPLLSAESMGGLPLTLVTRDGVTHGLSVDPRESPYRLPTIANARFGVMLRNPKGEAQPSAFAPLLGQTDSRFEAGQSATFSVRPLLVSGDWYRAFTEVARSLFGFADIRQNVGQSLNATIDAMTEFAMDDAHSGWDADLRGFDYNTDVKGTVKVVSALHPLAASLVQDDPEIYRLRALPITEFLMSRTKYLYNALPDEAGQNAARDMKGPAAEVSELAELYQMSRGQSPVFRHYALQLAGKPRQLNLLMVSDGATFWDKLALYRLTGDKATLAEARSLADAYIKMRIDTPQRDFSDVHLDRGGQFWSDFAPRFVELFELWQETNEPRYLNAALTGARRYASYAWYFPTIPDVEVAVDRGGVAPIGLFTAKPGATPIRTPEITLPAWQVSQIGLTPEAHTTYDLNPGIFL
;
A
#
# COMPACT_ATOMS: atom_id res chain seq x y z
N MET A 1 49.17 16.80 10.19
CA MET A 1 49.34 15.87 9.06
C MET A 1 50.67 15.16 9.19
N LYS A 2 50.68 13.90 9.66
CA LYS A 2 51.89 13.07 9.75
C LYS A 2 51.49 11.59 9.60
N GLY A 3 51.74 11.00 8.44
CA GLY A 3 51.71 9.55 8.27
C GLY A 3 51.43 9.07 6.84
N PRO A 4 52.25 8.16 6.27
CA PRO A 4 52.04 7.58 4.93
C PRO A 4 50.82 6.64 4.83
N ARG A 5 50.09 6.40 5.94
CA ARG A 5 48.84 5.63 5.97
C ARG A 5 47.61 6.45 5.55
N ASP A 6 47.65 7.77 5.62
CA ASP A 6 46.52 8.63 5.23
C ASP A 6 46.45 8.85 3.70
N LEU A 7 47.57 8.76 2.98
CA LEU A 7 47.58 8.85 1.52
C LEU A 7 46.92 7.65 0.82
N ILE A 8 46.99 6.45 1.42
CA ILE A 8 46.37 5.24 0.85
C ILE A 8 44.84 5.27 1.02
N ARG A 9 44.34 5.86 2.11
CA ARG A 9 42.90 6.07 2.32
C ARG A 9 42.34 7.16 1.40
N PHE A 10 43.10 8.22 1.12
CA PHE A 10 42.68 9.26 0.17
C PHE A 10 42.70 8.78 -1.29
N ALA A 11 43.66 7.92 -1.67
CA ALA A 11 43.73 7.35 -3.02
C ALA A 11 42.62 6.30 -3.28
N LEU A 12 42.21 5.53 -2.27
CA LEU A 12 41.07 4.61 -2.37
C LEU A 12 39.71 5.33 -2.34
N LEU A 13 39.60 6.49 -1.67
CA LEU A 13 38.42 7.34 -1.78
C LEU A 13 38.30 7.97 -3.18
N LEU A 14 39.39 8.45 -3.78
CA LEU A 14 39.35 9.05 -5.12
C LEU A 14 39.19 8.02 -6.27
N ALA A 15 39.63 6.78 -6.08
CA ALA A 15 39.38 5.70 -7.03
C ALA A 15 37.94 5.12 -6.96
N GLY A 16 37.20 5.37 -5.87
CA GLY A 16 35.79 5.00 -5.71
C GLY A 16 34.80 5.98 -6.35
N PHE A 17 35.23 7.19 -6.73
CA PHE A 17 34.37 8.22 -7.32
C PHE A 17 34.53 8.39 -8.84
N ALA A 18 35.35 7.57 -9.49
CA ALA A 18 35.71 7.76 -10.90
C ALA A 18 35.49 6.54 -11.80
N THR A 19 34.48 5.70 -11.56
CA THR A 19 33.93 4.79 -12.60
C THR A 19 32.45 4.47 -12.36
N CYS A 20 31.62 5.51 -12.29
CA CYS A 20 30.20 5.41 -12.66
C CYS A 20 29.88 6.56 -13.62
N ALA A 21 30.69 6.69 -14.68
CA ALA A 21 30.14 7.20 -15.92
C ALA A 21 29.06 6.19 -16.30
N HIS A 22 27.82 6.46 -15.88
CA HIS A 22 26.65 5.83 -16.47
C HIS A 22 26.84 6.00 -17.96
N ALA A 23 27.18 4.92 -18.67
CA ALA A 23 26.88 4.85 -20.07
C ALA A 23 25.40 5.22 -20.14
N GLN A 24 25.09 6.41 -20.67
CA GLN A 24 23.75 6.77 -21.09
C GLN A 24 23.38 5.79 -22.21
N SER A 25 23.05 4.56 -21.82
CA SER A 25 22.25 3.68 -22.63
C SER A 25 20.94 4.44 -22.78
N SER A 26 20.76 5.09 -23.93
CA SER A 26 19.52 5.79 -24.27
C SER A 26 18.37 4.85 -23.95
N THR A 27 17.49 5.23 -23.01
CA THR A 27 16.31 4.44 -22.69
C THR A 27 15.57 4.14 -24.00
N PRO A 28 15.33 2.86 -24.34
CA PRO A 28 14.69 2.53 -25.60
C PRO A 28 13.36 3.28 -25.74
N GLN A 29 13.21 4.02 -26.84
CA GLN A 29 12.01 4.79 -27.11
C GLN A 29 10.84 3.88 -27.49
N TYR A 30 9.63 4.32 -27.16
CA TYR A 30 8.39 3.71 -27.62
C TYR A 30 8.20 4.00 -29.12
N ARG A 31 7.73 3.00 -29.86
CA ARG A 31 7.28 3.11 -31.25
C ARG A 31 5.88 2.56 -31.39
N LEU A 32 5.12 3.17 -32.29
CA LEU A 32 3.78 2.73 -32.65
C LEU A 32 3.79 2.22 -34.09
N SER A 33 3.15 1.09 -34.33
CA SER A 33 2.86 0.61 -35.68
C SER A 33 1.44 0.05 -35.76
N ALA A 34 0.81 0.19 -36.91
CA ALA A 34 -0.52 -0.37 -37.15
C ALA A 34 -0.46 -1.90 -37.11
N ALA A 35 -1.49 -2.51 -36.54
CA ALA A 35 -1.72 -3.95 -36.52
C ALA A 35 -3.11 -4.30 -37.08
N SER A 36 -3.39 -5.59 -37.26
CA SER A 36 -4.65 -6.07 -37.84
C SER A 36 -5.87 -5.58 -37.06
N GLY A 37 -6.93 -5.19 -37.77
CA GLY A 37 -8.22 -4.80 -37.17
C GLY A 37 -8.19 -3.46 -36.43
N GLY A 38 -7.37 -2.50 -36.88
CA GLY A 38 -7.23 -1.17 -36.28
C GLY A 38 -6.44 -1.15 -34.96
N ALA A 39 -5.92 -2.30 -34.53
CA ALA A 39 -5.07 -2.41 -33.36
C ALA A 39 -3.73 -1.72 -33.57
N VAL A 40 -3.06 -1.42 -32.45
CA VAL A 40 -1.78 -0.73 -32.45
C VAL A 40 -0.76 -1.57 -31.71
N ALA A 41 0.35 -1.84 -32.37
CA ALA A 41 1.50 -2.44 -31.73
C ALA A 41 2.31 -1.35 -31.04
N VAL A 42 2.49 -1.51 -29.73
CA VAL A 42 3.42 -0.73 -28.93
C VAL A 42 4.72 -1.52 -28.85
N GLU A 43 5.80 -0.90 -29.29
CA GLU A 43 7.11 -1.54 -29.38
C GLU A 43 8.15 -0.76 -28.58
N ARG A 44 8.99 -1.48 -27.84
CA ARG A 44 10.07 -0.89 -27.04
C ARG A 44 11.17 -1.91 -26.77
N GLY A 45 12.42 -1.54 -27.04
CA GLY A 45 13.58 -2.40 -26.73
C GLY A 45 13.52 -3.80 -27.34
N GLY A 46 12.96 -3.92 -28.55
CA GLY A 46 12.77 -5.22 -29.23
C GLY A 46 11.61 -6.07 -28.71
N LYS A 47 10.82 -5.56 -27.75
CA LYS A 47 9.57 -6.17 -27.29
C LYS A 47 8.37 -5.52 -27.96
N ARG A 48 7.25 -6.23 -27.99
CA ARG A 48 6.01 -5.82 -28.66
C ARG A 48 4.78 -6.27 -27.88
N ALA A 49 3.80 -5.38 -27.72
CA ALA A 49 2.46 -5.68 -27.20
C ALA A 49 1.39 -5.03 -28.09
N VAL A 50 0.26 -5.70 -28.28
CA VAL A 50 -0.81 -5.22 -29.17
C VAL A 50 -1.99 -4.70 -28.35
N TYR A 51 -2.32 -3.44 -28.56
CA TYR A 51 -3.43 -2.74 -27.92
C TYR A 51 -4.57 -2.58 -28.93
N GLN A 52 -5.74 -3.08 -28.56
CA GLN A 52 -6.93 -3.09 -29.40
C GLN A 52 -7.66 -1.74 -29.29
N PRO A 53 -8.36 -1.30 -30.35
CA PRO A 53 -9.17 -0.09 -30.32
C PRO A 53 -10.55 -0.41 -29.73
N GLN A 54 -10.56 -0.96 -28.52
CA GLN A 54 -11.75 -1.50 -27.86
C GLN A 54 -12.04 -0.72 -26.58
N PHE A 55 -13.32 -0.37 -26.44
CA PHE A 55 -13.87 0.36 -25.31
C PHE A 55 -15.14 -0.33 -24.81
N THR A 56 -15.47 -0.07 -23.56
CA THR A 56 -16.72 -0.49 -22.93
C THR A 56 -17.40 0.74 -22.33
N VAL A 57 -18.65 0.99 -22.70
CA VAL A 57 -19.48 2.04 -22.08
C VAL A 57 -20.53 1.38 -21.21
N ILE A 58 -20.59 1.79 -19.94
CA ILE A 58 -21.63 1.33 -19.00
C ILE A 58 -22.52 2.52 -18.69
N ARG A 59 -23.84 2.36 -18.93
CA ARG A 59 -24.84 3.41 -18.73
C ARG A 59 -25.86 3.00 -17.68
N ALA A 60 -26.10 3.85 -16.68
CA ALA A 60 -27.23 3.73 -15.75
C ALA A 60 -28.21 4.90 -15.94
N GLU A 61 -29.51 4.61 -15.95
CA GLU A 61 -30.54 5.64 -16.14
C GLU A 61 -30.79 6.46 -14.87
N THR A 62 -30.56 5.84 -13.72
CA THR A 62 -30.69 6.46 -12.40
C THR A 62 -29.35 6.43 -11.69
N ASP A 63 -29.23 7.24 -10.62
CA ASP A 63 -28.04 7.27 -9.79
C ASP A 63 -27.70 5.85 -9.29
N PRO A 64 -26.54 5.29 -9.67
CA PRO A 64 -26.15 3.94 -9.33
C PRO A 64 -25.71 3.81 -7.86
N LYS A 65 -25.78 4.88 -7.05
CA LYS A 65 -25.52 4.86 -5.61
C LYS A 65 -24.16 4.27 -5.26
N LEU A 66 -23.11 4.88 -5.80
CA LEU A 66 -21.73 4.52 -5.47
C LEU A 66 -21.51 4.56 -3.94
N GLY A 67 -20.88 3.53 -3.41
CA GLY A 67 -20.39 3.45 -2.03
C GLY A 67 -19.24 2.46 -1.92
N LEU A 68 -18.86 2.10 -0.70
CA LEU A 68 -17.86 1.05 -0.42
C LEU A 68 -18.52 -0.18 0.21
N SER A 69 -18.07 -1.37 -0.17
CA SER A 69 -18.42 -2.62 0.49
C SER A 69 -17.95 -2.64 1.94
N GLY A 70 -18.63 -3.43 2.78
CA GLY A 70 -18.20 -3.64 4.16
C GLY A 70 -16.97 -4.54 4.23
N PHE A 71 -16.28 -4.45 5.36
CA PHE A 71 -15.16 -5.30 5.75
C PHE A 71 -15.31 -5.68 7.22
N ALA A 72 -14.63 -6.76 7.62
CA ALA A 72 -14.45 -7.15 9.01
C ALA A 72 -12.99 -6.90 9.40
N SER A 73 -12.76 -6.05 10.41
CA SER A 73 -11.44 -5.68 10.92
C SER A 73 -11.06 -6.38 12.22
N THR A 74 -12.05 -6.91 12.95
CA THR A 74 -11.82 -7.63 14.21
C THR A 74 -12.23 -9.09 14.08
N PRO A 75 -11.42 -10.03 14.59
CA PRO A 75 -11.79 -11.43 14.59
C PRO A 75 -13.10 -11.68 15.34
N GLY A 76 -14.01 -12.42 14.71
CA GLY A 76 -15.34 -12.70 15.26
C GLY A 76 -16.40 -11.63 14.96
N GLU A 77 -16.06 -10.54 14.26
CA GLU A 77 -17.05 -9.64 13.67
C GLU A 77 -17.94 -10.39 12.66
N SER A 78 -19.17 -9.92 12.50
CA SER A 78 -20.06 -10.46 11.48
C SER A 78 -19.47 -10.22 10.09
N VAL A 79 -19.39 -11.29 9.30
CA VAL A 79 -19.00 -11.23 7.89
C VAL A 79 -20.21 -11.11 6.96
N GLU A 80 -21.41 -10.92 7.51
CA GLU A 80 -22.61 -10.70 6.69
C GLU A 80 -22.46 -9.41 5.88
N GLY A 81 -22.55 -9.50 4.56
CA GLY A 81 -22.36 -8.36 3.65
C GLY A 81 -20.90 -7.94 3.44
N VAL A 82 -19.94 -8.66 4.03
CA VAL A 82 -18.51 -8.52 3.74
C VAL A 82 -18.17 -9.30 2.47
N ASN A 83 -17.33 -8.73 1.62
CA ASN A 83 -16.87 -9.38 0.40
C ASN A 83 -15.77 -10.40 0.72
N VAL A 84 -15.56 -11.39 -0.16
CA VAL A 84 -14.61 -12.49 0.10
C VAL A 84 -13.15 -12.02 0.12
N GLU A 85 -12.85 -10.86 -0.45
CA GLU A 85 -11.55 -10.21 -0.35
C GLU A 85 -11.32 -9.52 1.01
N ASN A 86 -12.37 -9.42 1.84
CA ASN A 86 -12.40 -8.65 3.09
C ASN A 86 -11.85 -7.23 2.92
N TYR A 87 -12.16 -6.60 1.78
CA TYR A 87 -11.55 -5.33 1.39
C TYR A 87 -12.63 -4.29 1.08
N PRO A 88 -12.54 -3.03 1.54
CA PRO A 88 -13.49 -2.00 1.11
C PRO A 88 -13.36 -1.77 -0.40
N LEU A 89 -14.37 -2.14 -1.20
CA LEU A 89 -14.39 -2.05 -2.67
C LEU A 89 -15.54 -1.15 -3.14
N PRO A 90 -15.38 -0.43 -4.27
CA PRO A 90 -16.48 0.29 -4.89
C PRO A 90 -17.67 -0.63 -5.15
N ARG A 91 -18.87 -0.17 -4.75
CA ARG A 91 -20.14 -0.87 -4.98
C ARG A 91 -21.21 0.06 -5.49
N TRP A 92 -22.14 -0.51 -6.26
CA TRP A 92 -23.25 0.18 -6.91
C TRP A 92 -24.54 -0.58 -6.70
N ARG A 93 -25.67 0.08 -6.91
CA ARG A 93 -26.96 -0.56 -7.12
C ARG A 93 -26.91 -1.37 -8.42
N ALA A 94 -27.30 -2.63 -8.36
CA ALA A 94 -27.35 -3.47 -9.55
C ALA A 94 -28.49 -3.01 -10.49
N ALA A 95 -28.24 -3.00 -11.80
CA ALA A 95 -29.23 -2.65 -12.82
C ALA A 95 -30.42 -3.64 -12.86
N SER A 96 -30.22 -4.86 -12.36
CA SER A 96 -31.27 -5.86 -12.17
C SER A 96 -32.27 -5.48 -11.07
N GLY A 97 -31.96 -4.50 -10.22
CA GLY A 97 -32.72 -4.17 -9.01
C GLY A 97 -32.40 -5.05 -7.80
N ASN A 98 -31.55 -6.07 -7.95
CA ASN A 98 -31.19 -7.03 -6.91
C ASN A 98 -30.13 -6.48 -5.95
N GLY A 99 -30.46 -5.42 -5.22
CA GLY A 99 -29.57 -4.86 -4.19
C GLY A 99 -28.30 -4.22 -4.76
N MET A 100 -27.16 -4.50 -4.14
CA MET A 100 -25.88 -3.86 -4.42
C MET A 100 -24.86 -4.87 -4.96
N THR A 101 -23.94 -4.42 -5.82
CA THR A 101 -22.90 -5.21 -6.50
C THR A 101 -21.58 -4.46 -6.50
N ASP A 102 -20.46 -5.17 -6.39
CA ASP A 102 -19.10 -4.65 -6.56
C ASP A 102 -18.53 -4.92 -7.97
N ILE A 103 -19.38 -5.42 -8.88
CA ILE A 103 -19.04 -5.66 -10.28
C ILE A 103 -19.62 -4.51 -11.11
N VAL A 104 -18.76 -3.63 -11.62
CA VAL A 104 -19.20 -2.43 -12.36
C VAL A 104 -20.06 -2.75 -13.59
N TYR A 105 -19.82 -3.89 -14.24
CA TYR A 105 -20.59 -4.37 -15.39
C TYR A 105 -22.05 -4.70 -15.06
N GLU A 106 -22.38 -4.87 -13.79
CA GLU A 106 -23.74 -5.14 -13.32
C GLU A 106 -24.48 -3.85 -12.90
N ALA A 107 -23.80 -2.71 -12.87
CA ALA A 107 -24.34 -1.43 -12.42
C ALA A 107 -25.15 -0.68 -13.50
N GLY A 108 -25.12 -1.14 -14.75
CA GLY A 108 -25.81 -0.48 -15.87
C GLY A 108 -25.86 -1.34 -17.14
N SER A 109 -26.41 -0.79 -18.22
CA SER A 109 -26.36 -1.42 -19.54
C SER A 109 -24.96 -1.31 -20.12
N VAL A 110 -24.41 -2.43 -20.57
CA VAL A 110 -23.04 -2.54 -21.09
C VAL A 110 -23.07 -2.50 -22.61
N THR A 111 -22.29 -1.62 -23.21
CA THR A 111 -22.04 -1.56 -24.66
C THR A 111 -20.55 -1.72 -24.91
N GLU A 112 -20.15 -2.83 -25.53
CA GLU A 112 -18.80 -3.00 -26.05
C GLU A 112 -18.69 -2.36 -27.43
N ILE A 113 -17.60 -1.65 -27.67
CA ILE A 113 -17.38 -0.90 -28.90
C ILE A 113 -15.97 -1.18 -29.39
N ARG A 114 -15.86 -1.45 -30.69
CA ARG A 114 -14.60 -1.58 -31.39
C ARG A 114 -14.57 -0.60 -32.54
N ALA A 115 -13.40 -0.02 -32.79
CA ALA A 115 -13.22 0.84 -33.96
C ALA A 115 -13.50 0.06 -35.25
N THR A 116 -14.24 0.68 -36.16
CA THR A 116 -14.55 0.14 -37.49
C THR A 116 -13.46 0.46 -38.50
N ASP A 117 -12.70 1.53 -38.24
CA ASP A 117 -11.60 1.98 -39.09
C ASP A 117 -10.53 2.71 -38.27
N SER A 118 -9.34 2.89 -38.84
CA SER A 118 -8.23 3.63 -38.26
C SER A 118 -7.45 4.38 -39.31
N ARG A 119 -6.96 5.58 -38.98
CA ARG A 119 -6.10 6.37 -39.86
C ARG A 119 -4.84 6.84 -39.13
N SER A 120 -3.72 6.86 -39.85
CA SER A 120 -2.49 7.44 -39.35
C SER A 120 -2.58 8.96 -39.21
N LEU A 121 -1.95 9.48 -38.16
CA LEU A 121 -1.78 10.90 -37.89
C LEU A 121 -0.38 11.36 -38.30
N ALA A 122 -0.22 12.67 -38.54
CA ALA A 122 1.04 13.24 -39.01
C ALA A 122 2.20 13.10 -38.01
N ASP A 123 1.88 12.99 -36.72
CA ASP A 123 2.84 12.80 -35.63
C ASP A 123 3.22 11.33 -35.40
N GLY A 124 2.76 10.41 -36.26
CA GLY A 124 2.93 8.96 -36.09
C GLY A 124 1.91 8.33 -35.15
N GLY A 125 0.92 9.10 -34.67
CA GLY A 125 -0.24 8.56 -33.96
C GLY A 125 -1.23 7.85 -34.89
N ILE A 126 -2.26 7.26 -34.29
CA ILE A 126 -3.34 6.56 -34.97
C ILE A 126 -4.66 7.01 -34.36
N ALA A 127 -5.58 7.51 -35.19
CA ALA A 127 -6.93 7.84 -34.78
C ALA A 127 -7.90 6.73 -35.16
N TRP A 128 -8.86 6.45 -34.30
CA TRP A 128 -9.87 5.41 -34.48
C TRP A 128 -11.23 6.02 -34.81
N THR A 129 -11.97 5.33 -35.68
CA THR A 129 -13.36 5.67 -36.01
C THR A 129 -14.29 4.60 -35.47
N PHE A 130 -15.36 5.01 -34.80
CA PHE A 130 -16.34 4.12 -34.19
C PHE A 130 -17.68 4.25 -34.90
N ALA A 131 -18.45 3.16 -34.90
CA ALA A 131 -19.82 3.19 -35.40
C ALA A 131 -20.70 4.14 -34.58
N SER A 132 -21.72 4.72 -35.23
CA SER A 132 -22.69 5.56 -34.54
C SER A 132 -23.44 4.77 -33.47
N ASN A 133 -23.64 5.38 -32.30
CA ASN A 133 -24.45 4.84 -31.22
C ASN A 133 -25.61 5.80 -30.89
N PRO A 134 -26.83 5.31 -30.60
CA PRO A 134 -27.96 6.17 -30.27
C PRO A 134 -27.77 6.98 -28.97
N HIS A 135 -26.96 6.49 -28.03
CA HIS A 135 -26.80 7.08 -26.71
C HIS A 135 -25.59 8.00 -26.58
N PHE A 136 -24.60 7.91 -27.48
CA PHE A 136 -23.35 8.69 -27.37
C PHE A 136 -22.55 8.71 -28.68
N THR A 137 -21.48 9.52 -28.70
CA THR A 137 -20.35 9.39 -29.62
C THR A 137 -19.06 9.16 -28.87
N LEU A 138 -18.12 8.48 -29.52
CA LEU A 138 -16.78 8.24 -29.01
C LEU A 138 -15.78 8.57 -30.12
N GLU A 139 -14.80 9.39 -29.79
CA GLU A 139 -13.62 9.65 -30.59
C GLU A 139 -12.40 9.24 -29.77
N ALA A 140 -11.43 8.57 -30.37
CA ALA A 140 -10.23 8.16 -29.64
C ALA A 140 -9.02 8.04 -30.57
N ASP A 141 -7.85 8.28 -30.01
CA ASP A 141 -6.57 8.16 -30.69
C ASP A 141 -5.47 7.67 -29.75
N ILE A 142 -4.40 7.14 -30.34
CA ILE A 142 -3.14 6.85 -29.65
C ILE A 142 -2.02 7.66 -30.29
N ARG A 143 -1.25 8.37 -29.46
CA ARG A 143 -0.15 9.22 -29.90
C ARG A 143 1.18 8.87 -29.24
N PRO A 144 2.30 8.98 -29.96
CA PRO A 144 3.61 8.87 -29.35
C PRO A 144 3.85 10.06 -28.41
N VAL A 145 4.59 9.83 -27.33
CA VAL A 145 5.04 10.88 -26.40
C VAL A 145 6.54 10.72 -26.23
N SER A 146 7.29 11.81 -26.42
CA SER A 146 8.75 11.76 -26.36
C SER A 146 9.22 11.36 -24.97
N GLY A 147 10.05 10.31 -24.88
CA GLY A 147 10.63 9.83 -23.63
C GLY A 147 9.65 9.09 -22.69
N GLU A 148 8.37 9.03 -23.02
CA GLU A 148 7.32 8.45 -22.17
C GLU A 148 6.56 7.32 -22.90
N PRO A 149 5.79 6.50 -22.18
CA PRO A 149 4.79 5.64 -22.79
C PRO A 149 3.82 6.43 -23.69
N PRO A 150 3.34 5.84 -24.81
CA PRO A 150 2.37 6.49 -25.68
C PRO A 150 1.09 6.80 -24.91
N ARG A 151 0.26 7.67 -25.49
CA ARG A 151 -0.97 8.13 -24.84
C ARG A 151 -2.17 7.75 -25.67
N ILE A 152 -3.08 6.99 -25.07
CA ILE A 152 -4.43 6.81 -25.59
C ILE A 152 -5.30 7.89 -24.96
N SER A 153 -6.02 8.65 -25.78
CA SER A 153 -6.99 9.64 -25.33
C SER A 153 -8.33 9.37 -26.00
N TRP A 154 -9.42 9.66 -25.30
CA TRP A 154 -10.76 9.60 -25.89
C TRP A 154 -11.62 10.76 -25.43
N THR A 155 -12.54 11.17 -26.29
CA THR A 155 -13.61 12.11 -26.01
C THR A 155 -14.93 11.38 -26.17
N PHE A 156 -15.70 11.35 -25.09
CA PHE A 156 -17.06 10.83 -25.05
C PHE A 156 -18.04 11.99 -25.06
N THR A 157 -19.12 11.89 -25.84
CA THR A 157 -20.22 12.86 -25.82
C THR A 157 -21.55 12.12 -25.67
N ALA A 158 -22.31 12.43 -24.63
CA ALA A 158 -23.62 11.84 -24.43
C ALA A 158 -24.62 12.39 -25.46
N ARG A 159 -25.44 11.52 -26.06
CA ARG A 159 -26.63 11.91 -26.85
C ARG A 159 -27.91 11.81 -26.04
N THR A 160 -27.91 10.99 -25.00
CA THR A 160 -29.02 10.85 -24.05
C THR A 160 -28.52 11.08 -22.63
N PRO A 161 -29.31 11.72 -21.75
CA PRO A 161 -28.91 11.89 -20.36
C PRO A 161 -28.77 10.55 -19.63
N GLY A 162 -27.94 10.52 -18.59
CA GLY A 162 -27.72 9.34 -17.76
C GLY A 162 -26.38 9.38 -17.04
N TRP A 163 -26.10 8.29 -16.32
CA TRP A 163 -24.81 8.07 -15.65
C TRP A 163 -23.96 7.17 -16.54
N TYR A 164 -22.75 7.62 -16.88
CA TYR A 164 -21.86 6.92 -17.81
C TYR A 164 -20.49 6.72 -17.20
N THR A 165 -19.92 5.55 -17.45
CA THR A 165 -18.48 5.32 -17.33
C THR A 165 -17.96 4.69 -18.62
N ILE A 166 -16.78 5.14 -19.05
CA ILE A 166 -16.15 4.75 -20.30
C ILE A 166 -14.83 4.06 -19.95
N GLY A 167 -14.74 2.78 -20.30
CA GLY A 167 -13.57 1.96 -20.09
C GLY A 167 -12.76 1.80 -21.36
N TYR A 168 -11.46 2.04 -21.30
CA TYR A 168 -10.54 1.45 -22.28
C TYR A 168 -10.29 -0.02 -21.87
N THR A 169 -10.77 -0.95 -22.69
CA THR A 169 -10.73 -2.40 -22.47
C THR A 169 -9.95 -3.12 -23.57
N GLY A 170 -9.07 -2.40 -24.24
CA GLY A 170 -8.27 -2.88 -25.35
C GLY A 170 -6.88 -3.42 -24.99
N GLY A 171 -6.55 -3.54 -23.70
CA GLY A 171 -5.28 -4.12 -23.27
C GLY A 171 -5.09 -5.58 -23.74
N PRO A 172 -3.85 -6.09 -23.82
CA PRO A 172 -3.61 -7.51 -24.09
C PRO A 172 -4.25 -8.39 -23.00
N GLY A 173 -5.05 -9.37 -23.40
CA GLY A 173 -5.60 -10.38 -22.49
C GLY A 173 -4.65 -11.57 -22.35
N SER A 174 -4.48 -12.06 -21.13
CA SER A 174 -3.70 -13.26 -20.83
C SER A 174 -4.48 -14.22 -19.93
N ASP A 175 -4.28 -15.52 -20.13
CA ASP A 175 -4.71 -16.52 -19.15
C ASP A 175 -3.97 -16.28 -17.81
N PRO A 176 -4.68 -15.99 -16.70
CA PRO A 176 -4.04 -15.74 -15.42
C PRO A 176 -3.18 -16.90 -14.92
N ALA A 177 -3.46 -18.14 -15.34
CA ALA A 177 -2.65 -19.30 -14.98
C ALA A 177 -1.26 -19.25 -15.64
N ALA A 178 -1.16 -18.74 -16.87
CA ALA A 178 0.02 -18.80 -17.72
C ALA A 178 1.03 -17.64 -17.54
N VAL A 179 0.72 -16.64 -16.72
CA VAL A 179 1.59 -15.46 -16.51
C VAL A 179 2.45 -15.60 -15.26
N GLU A 180 3.54 -14.85 -15.16
CA GLU A 180 4.50 -14.91 -14.05
C GLU A 180 4.01 -14.15 -12.81
N GLY A 181 3.28 -13.05 -13.03
CA GLY A 181 2.70 -12.26 -11.95
C GLY A 181 1.90 -11.08 -12.47
N PHE A 182 1.13 -10.48 -11.57
CA PHE A 182 0.30 -9.32 -11.87
C PHE A 182 0.39 -8.26 -10.76
N LEU A 183 -0.06 -7.06 -11.10
CA LEU A 183 -0.37 -6.03 -10.14
C LEU A 183 -1.69 -5.37 -10.56
N GLN A 184 -2.66 -5.37 -9.65
CA GLN A 184 -3.69 -4.35 -9.55
C GLN A 184 -3.51 -3.71 -8.16
N PRO A 185 -3.74 -2.40 -7.96
CA PRO A 185 -3.50 -1.76 -6.68
C PRO A 185 -4.24 -2.50 -5.57
N LEU A 186 -3.82 -2.27 -4.32
CA LEU A 186 -4.33 -2.91 -3.11
C LEU A 186 -3.71 -4.31 -2.92
N ILE A 187 -4.53 -5.35 -2.77
CA ILE A 187 -4.12 -6.68 -2.34
C ILE A 187 -3.82 -7.65 -3.49
N TRP A 188 -4.06 -7.24 -4.74
CA TRP A 188 -3.93 -8.10 -5.92
C TRP A 188 -2.54 -8.03 -6.54
N GLN A 189 -1.63 -8.78 -5.92
CA GLN A 189 -0.25 -8.94 -6.33
C GLN A 189 0.15 -10.42 -6.30
N GLU A 190 1.38 -10.72 -6.72
CA GLU A 190 1.86 -12.11 -6.88
C GLU A 190 0.97 -12.88 -7.86
N LYS A 191 0.27 -13.94 -7.39
CA LYS A 191 -0.71 -14.69 -8.15
C LYS A 191 -2.13 -14.57 -7.55
N ARG A 192 -2.37 -13.61 -6.66
CA ARG A 192 -3.69 -13.29 -6.11
C ARG A 192 -4.48 -12.50 -7.16
N PHE A 193 -5.38 -13.19 -7.85
CA PHE A 193 -6.16 -12.62 -8.95
C PHE A 193 -7.58 -12.25 -8.49
N PRO A 194 -8.13 -11.08 -8.86
CA PRO A 194 -9.49 -10.69 -8.47
C PRO A 194 -10.52 -11.77 -8.83
N ARG A 195 -11.51 -12.02 -7.96
CA ARG A 195 -12.54 -13.06 -8.22
C ARG A 195 -13.50 -12.72 -9.37
N ALA A 196 -13.61 -11.44 -9.66
CA ALA A 196 -14.53 -10.84 -10.62
C ALA A 196 -13.88 -9.57 -11.21
N PRO A 197 -14.51 -8.91 -12.19
CA PRO A 197 -14.09 -7.60 -12.70
C PRO A 197 -14.25 -6.49 -11.65
N LEU A 198 -13.38 -6.48 -10.64
CA LEU A 198 -13.39 -5.56 -9.51
C LEU A 198 -12.51 -4.34 -9.81
N LEU A 199 -13.07 -3.14 -9.63
CA LEU A 199 -12.37 -1.88 -9.84
C LEU A 199 -11.61 -1.44 -8.58
N SER A 200 -10.35 -1.05 -8.74
CA SER A 200 -9.64 -0.19 -7.79
C SER A 200 -9.86 1.26 -8.20
N ALA A 201 -10.66 2.01 -7.45
CA ALA A 201 -10.87 3.46 -7.67
C ALA A 201 -9.58 4.27 -7.48
N GLU A 202 -9.55 5.51 -7.98
CA GLU A 202 -8.41 6.43 -7.85
C GLU A 202 -7.93 6.60 -6.39
N SER A 203 -8.84 6.59 -5.43
CA SER A 203 -8.49 6.70 -4.00
C SER A 203 -7.93 5.40 -3.41
N MET A 204 -7.64 4.41 -4.25
CA MET A 204 -7.22 3.08 -3.82
C MET A 204 -5.82 2.77 -4.34
N GLY A 205 -4.86 2.69 -3.42
CA GLY A 205 -3.54 2.08 -3.63
C GLY A 205 -2.47 3.03 -4.16
N GLY A 206 -1.29 2.48 -4.46
CA GLY A 206 -0.07 3.28 -4.63
C GLY A 206 0.19 3.90 -5.99
N LEU A 207 -0.39 3.37 -7.08
CA LEU A 207 -0.31 3.88 -8.46
C LEU A 207 -1.59 3.51 -9.22
N PRO A 208 -2.08 4.35 -10.15
CA PRO A 208 -3.31 4.07 -10.88
C PRO A 208 -2.98 3.24 -12.14
N LEU A 209 -2.57 1.99 -11.95
CA LEU A 209 -2.12 1.13 -13.03
C LEU A 209 -2.45 -0.35 -12.80
N THR A 210 -2.49 -1.12 -13.87
CA THR A 210 -2.52 -2.59 -13.83
C THR A 210 -1.44 -3.20 -14.72
N LEU A 211 -0.79 -4.27 -14.25
CA LEU A 211 0.35 -4.92 -14.89
C LEU A 211 0.15 -6.42 -15.01
N VAL A 212 0.69 -6.98 -16.08
CA VAL A 212 0.82 -8.43 -16.31
C VAL A 212 2.23 -8.72 -16.80
N THR A 213 2.92 -9.62 -16.11
CA THR A 213 4.27 -10.09 -16.50
C THR A 213 4.19 -11.46 -17.15
N ARG A 214 4.73 -11.58 -18.35
CA ARG A 214 4.78 -12.84 -19.10
C ARG A 214 6.05 -12.89 -19.95
N ASP A 215 6.73 -14.02 -19.93
CA ASP A 215 7.95 -14.27 -20.71
C ASP A 215 9.04 -13.19 -20.44
N GLY A 216 9.19 -12.79 -19.18
CA GLY A 216 10.11 -11.73 -18.74
C GLY A 216 9.79 -10.33 -19.29
N VAL A 217 8.54 -10.08 -19.69
CA VAL A 217 8.07 -8.77 -20.18
C VAL A 217 6.78 -8.39 -19.45
N THR A 218 6.74 -7.19 -18.90
CA THR A 218 5.54 -6.60 -18.32
C THR A 218 4.85 -5.71 -19.34
N HIS A 219 3.57 -6.00 -19.59
CA HIS A 219 2.65 -5.10 -20.27
C HIS A 219 1.60 -4.59 -19.29
N GLY A 220 1.02 -3.44 -19.57
CA GLY A 220 0.10 -2.82 -18.62
C GLY A 220 -0.63 -1.61 -19.16
N LEU A 221 -1.40 -1.00 -18.27
CA LEU A 221 -2.08 0.26 -18.51
C LEU A 221 -1.97 1.11 -17.25
N SER A 222 -1.55 2.36 -17.39
CA SER A 222 -1.61 3.34 -16.32
C SER A 222 -2.53 4.49 -16.74
N VAL A 223 -3.24 5.09 -15.79
CA VAL A 223 -3.92 6.36 -16.03
C VAL A 223 -2.88 7.46 -16.27
N ASP A 224 -3.15 8.37 -17.20
CA ASP A 224 -2.25 9.49 -17.48
C ASP A 224 -2.14 10.41 -16.24
N PRO A 225 -0.94 10.86 -15.84
CA PRO A 225 -0.77 11.71 -14.65
C PRO A 225 -1.64 12.97 -14.64
N ARG A 226 -2.01 13.50 -15.81
CA ARG A 226 -2.87 14.70 -15.90
C ARG A 226 -4.31 14.45 -15.46
N GLU A 227 -4.72 13.19 -15.39
CA GLU A 227 -6.05 12.81 -14.90
C GLU A 227 -6.10 12.68 -13.37
N SER A 228 -4.96 12.72 -12.69
CA SER A 228 -4.83 12.59 -11.24
C SER A 228 -4.50 13.94 -10.59
N PRO A 229 -5.49 14.72 -10.12
CA PRO A 229 -5.26 16.03 -9.51
C PRO A 229 -4.59 15.89 -8.13
N TYR A 230 -3.76 16.86 -7.77
CA TYR A 230 -3.17 16.93 -6.44
C TYR A 230 -4.21 17.33 -5.37
N ARG A 231 -4.73 16.32 -4.67
CA ARG A 231 -5.65 16.45 -3.53
C ARG A 231 -5.64 15.17 -2.71
N LEU A 232 -6.16 15.22 -1.47
CA LEU A 232 -6.46 14.02 -0.70
C LEU A 232 -7.53 13.20 -1.43
N PRO A 233 -7.23 11.99 -1.93
CA PRO A 233 -8.20 11.21 -2.68
C PRO A 233 -9.11 10.43 -1.72
N THR A 234 -10.42 10.48 -1.96
CA THR A 234 -11.43 9.73 -1.23
C THR A 234 -12.41 9.11 -2.22
N ILE A 235 -13.19 8.11 -1.80
CA ILE A 235 -14.22 7.56 -2.67
C ILE A 235 -15.25 8.61 -3.09
N ALA A 236 -15.45 9.66 -2.29
CA ALA A 236 -16.39 10.75 -2.60
C ALA A 236 -15.87 11.73 -3.66
N ASN A 237 -14.58 11.69 -4.01
CA ASN A 237 -13.99 12.56 -5.02
C ASN A 237 -13.18 11.84 -6.11
N ALA A 238 -13.05 10.51 -6.02
CA ALA A 238 -12.32 9.66 -6.97
C ALA A 238 -12.87 9.79 -8.40
N ARG A 239 -12.00 10.02 -9.39
CA ARG A 239 -12.38 10.34 -10.78
C ARG A 239 -12.46 9.13 -11.70
N PHE A 240 -11.75 8.06 -11.38
CA PHE A 240 -11.59 6.89 -12.26
C PHE A 240 -11.37 5.63 -11.45
N GLY A 241 -11.28 4.48 -12.12
CA GLY A 241 -10.79 3.25 -11.54
C GLY A 241 -10.00 2.39 -12.54
N VAL A 242 -9.11 1.54 -12.03
CA VAL A 242 -8.32 0.58 -12.82
C VAL A 242 -8.72 -0.85 -12.46
N MET A 243 -8.61 -1.75 -13.42
CA MET A 243 -9.07 -3.13 -13.29
C MET A 243 -8.21 -4.05 -14.14
N LEU A 244 -7.97 -5.26 -13.63
CA LEU A 244 -7.15 -6.27 -14.29
C LEU A 244 -7.96 -7.45 -14.83
N ARG A 245 -9.06 -7.84 -14.18
CA ARG A 245 -9.87 -8.98 -14.65
C ARG A 245 -10.98 -8.52 -15.58
N ASN A 246 -11.05 -9.09 -16.78
CA ASN A 246 -12.18 -8.85 -17.68
C ASN A 246 -13.36 -9.83 -17.42
N PRO A 247 -14.55 -9.61 -18.01
CA PRO A 247 -15.70 -10.52 -17.85
C PRO A 247 -15.46 -11.97 -18.31
N LYS A 248 -14.45 -12.22 -19.15
CA LYS A 248 -14.05 -13.57 -19.59
C LYS A 248 -13.13 -14.28 -18.59
N GLY A 249 -12.70 -13.58 -17.54
CA GLY A 249 -11.76 -14.10 -16.56
C GLY A 249 -10.29 -13.98 -16.94
N GLU A 250 -9.97 -13.26 -18.02
CA GLU A 250 -8.59 -13.03 -18.45
C GLU A 250 -7.97 -11.86 -17.66
N ALA A 251 -6.65 -11.90 -17.50
CA ALA A 251 -5.86 -10.78 -17.03
C ALA A 251 -5.67 -9.79 -18.19
N GLN A 252 -6.44 -8.71 -18.19
CA GLN A 252 -6.51 -7.68 -19.21
C GLN A 252 -6.50 -6.28 -18.57
N PRO A 253 -5.37 -5.56 -18.62
CA PRO A 253 -5.26 -4.20 -18.10
C PRO A 253 -6.30 -3.26 -18.70
N SER A 254 -7.12 -2.66 -17.84
CA SER A 254 -8.24 -1.79 -18.20
C SER A 254 -8.38 -0.61 -17.24
N ALA A 255 -8.97 0.50 -17.70
CA ALA A 255 -9.27 1.67 -16.86
C ALA A 255 -10.59 2.32 -17.29
N PHE A 256 -11.36 2.79 -16.31
CA PHE A 256 -12.70 3.35 -16.48
C PHE A 256 -12.78 4.77 -15.92
N ALA A 257 -13.34 5.69 -16.70
CA ALA A 257 -13.58 7.07 -16.29
C ALA A 257 -14.80 7.67 -17.02
N PRO A 258 -15.56 8.58 -16.37
CA PRO A 258 -15.51 8.89 -14.95
C PRO A 258 -15.88 7.69 -14.06
N LEU A 259 -15.58 7.73 -12.77
CA LEU A 259 -15.98 6.66 -11.84
C LEU A 259 -17.51 6.67 -11.71
N LEU A 260 -18.15 5.57 -12.07
CA LEU A 260 -19.62 5.48 -12.15
C LEU A 260 -20.26 5.82 -10.79
N GLY A 261 -21.26 6.69 -10.79
CA GLY A 261 -21.94 7.16 -9.58
C GLY A 261 -21.33 8.41 -8.94
N GLN A 262 -20.21 8.90 -9.45
CA GLN A 262 -19.73 10.25 -9.12
C GLN A 262 -20.46 11.32 -9.90
N THR A 263 -20.43 12.55 -9.38
CA THR A 263 -21.13 13.69 -10.02
C THR A 263 -20.68 13.92 -11.47
N ASP A 264 -19.40 13.72 -11.78
CA ASP A 264 -18.85 13.84 -13.12
C ASP A 264 -19.21 12.68 -14.06
N SER A 265 -19.71 11.56 -13.52
CA SER A 265 -20.29 10.48 -14.32
C SER A 265 -21.74 10.74 -14.75
N ARG A 266 -22.40 11.81 -14.26
CA ARG A 266 -23.74 12.22 -14.72
C ARG A 266 -23.60 13.17 -15.92
N PHE A 267 -24.15 12.75 -17.07
CA PHE A 267 -24.14 13.50 -18.31
C PHE A 267 -25.55 13.97 -18.68
N GLU A 268 -25.63 15.21 -19.15
CA GLU A 268 -26.75 15.70 -19.96
C GLU A 268 -26.48 15.45 -21.45
N ALA A 269 -27.53 15.48 -22.28
CA ALA A 269 -27.35 15.34 -23.74
C ALA A 269 -26.49 16.49 -24.30
N GLY A 270 -25.50 16.16 -25.11
CA GLY A 270 -24.50 17.08 -25.67
C GLY A 270 -23.28 17.30 -24.78
N GLN A 271 -23.32 16.90 -23.50
CA GLN A 271 -22.18 17.02 -22.59
C GLN A 271 -21.07 16.05 -23.00
N SER A 272 -19.83 16.53 -22.90
CA SER A 272 -18.64 15.76 -23.27
C SER A 272 -17.63 15.67 -22.13
N ALA A 273 -16.83 14.60 -22.13
CA ALA A 273 -15.69 14.41 -21.24
C ALA A 273 -14.53 13.77 -22.01
N THR A 274 -13.31 14.11 -21.60
CA THR A 274 -12.07 13.55 -22.14
C THR A 274 -11.31 12.83 -21.03
N PHE A 275 -10.62 11.75 -21.38
CA PHE A 275 -9.75 11.03 -20.46
C PHE A 275 -8.58 10.39 -21.21
N SER A 276 -7.50 10.10 -20.50
CA SER A 276 -6.27 9.55 -21.09
C SER A 276 -5.64 8.44 -20.25
N VAL A 277 -5.05 7.46 -20.95
CA VAL A 277 -4.29 6.35 -20.36
C VAL A 277 -2.97 6.14 -21.12
N ARG A 278 -2.06 5.39 -20.51
CA ARG A 278 -0.70 5.10 -20.96
C ARG A 278 -0.50 3.59 -21.09
N PRO A 279 -0.50 3.04 -22.33
CA PRO A 279 -0.04 1.68 -22.59
C PRO A 279 1.41 1.49 -22.14
N LEU A 280 1.68 0.48 -21.32
CA LEU A 280 3.00 0.21 -20.76
C LEU A 280 3.65 -1.02 -21.40
N LEU A 281 4.95 -0.93 -21.67
CA LEU A 281 5.76 -2.07 -22.11
C LEU A 281 7.16 -1.97 -21.52
N VAL A 282 7.48 -2.87 -20.60
CA VAL A 282 8.73 -2.87 -19.85
C VAL A 282 9.34 -4.27 -19.90
N SER A 283 10.64 -4.35 -20.21
CA SER A 283 11.38 -5.61 -20.10
C SER A 283 11.73 -5.86 -18.64
N GLY A 284 11.37 -7.03 -18.11
CA GLY A 284 11.50 -7.38 -16.70
C GLY A 284 10.16 -7.69 -16.04
N ASP A 285 10.16 -7.69 -14.72
CA ASP A 285 9.00 -8.03 -13.90
C ASP A 285 8.11 -6.83 -13.57
N TRP A 286 6.99 -7.13 -12.90
CA TRP A 286 6.00 -6.15 -12.50
C TRP A 286 6.61 -5.05 -11.62
N TYR A 287 7.58 -5.36 -10.75
CA TYR A 287 8.16 -4.40 -9.83
C TYR A 287 9.08 -3.41 -10.55
N ARG A 288 9.82 -3.88 -11.57
CA ARG A 288 10.58 -3.00 -12.45
C ARG A 288 9.65 -2.05 -13.21
N ALA A 289 8.54 -2.56 -13.76
CA ALA A 289 7.57 -1.72 -14.44
C ALA A 289 6.90 -0.71 -13.49
N PHE A 290 6.52 -1.14 -12.29
CA PHE A 290 6.01 -0.29 -11.22
C PHE A 290 6.99 0.84 -10.88
N THR A 291 8.27 0.50 -10.66
CA THR A 291 9.32 1.47 -10.33
C THR A 291 9.54 2.47 -11.46
N GLU A 292 9.54 2.01 -12.71
CA GLU A 292 9.70 2.88 -13.88
C GLU A 292 8.53 3.86 -14.00
N VAL A 293 7.30 3.42 -13.78
CA VAL A 293 6.11 4.28 -13.80
C VAL A 293 6.14 5.28 -12.65
N ALA A 294 6.43 4.84 -11.41
CA ALA A 294 6.54 5.72 -10.25
C ALA A 294 7.54 6.86 -10.52
N ARG A 295 8.76 6.53 -10.96
CA ARG A 295 9.86 7.49 -11.12
C ARG A 295 9.75 8.32 -12.40
N SER A 296 9.45 7.70 -13.53
CA SER A 296 9.54 8.34 -14.84
C SER A 296 8.23 8.97 -15.32
N LEU A 297 7.08 8.38 -14.96
CA LEU A 297 5.77 8.89 -15.38
C LEU A 297 5.15 9.80 -14.32
N PHE A 298 5.22 9.43 -13.02
CA PHE A 298 4.67 10.23 -11.93
C PHE A 298 5.69 11.11 -11.20
N GLY A 299 6.97 10.97 -11.51
CA GLY A 299 8.03 11.84 -10.99
C GLY A 299 8.41 11.57 -9.53
N PHE A 300 8.14 10.36 -9.02
CA PHE A 300 8.53 9.99 -7.65
C PHE A 300 10.05 10.02 -7.49
N ALA A 301 10.49 10.73 -6.47
CA ALA A 301 11.89 10.93 -6.13
C ALA A 301 12.04 11.11 -4.61
N ASP A 302 13.25 11.43 -4.15
CA ASP A 302 13.51 11.77 -2.75
C ASP A 302 12.95 13.18 -2.46
N ILE A 303 11.66 13.22 -2.13
CA ILE A 303 10.86 14.46 -1.98
C ILE A 303 10.79 14.98 -0.55
N ARG A 304 11.28 14.21 0.44
CA ARG A 304 11.21 14.59 1.87
C ARG A 304 12.55 15.13 2.35
N GLN A 305 12.48 16.20 3.11
CA GLN A 305 13.60 16.79 3.84
C GLN A 305 13.09 17.31 5.18
N ASN A 306 13.99 17.46 6.14
CA ASN A 306 13.66 18.05 7.43
C ASN A 306 13.19 19.50 7.25
N VAL A 307 12.10 19.88 7.93
CA VAL A 307 11.54 21.24 7.92
C VAL A 307 11.59 21.79 9.35
N GLY A 308 12.07 23.02 9.51
CA GLY A 308 12.07 23.75 10.78
C GLY A 308 13.10 23.27 11.81
N GLN A 309 13.44 21.99 11.86
CA GLN A 309 14.29 21.40 12.88
C GLN A 309 15.09 20.19 12.38
N SER A 310 16.10 19.77 13.14
CA SER A 310 16.90 18.56 12.84
C SER A 310 16.14 17.29 13.24
N LEU A 311 16.58 16.14 12.72
CA LEU A 311 16.01 14.85 13.13
C LEU A 311 16.14 14.59 14.64
N ASN A 312 17.24 15.04 15.26
CA ASN A 312 17.40 14.95 16.71
C ASN A 312 16.35 15.78 17.45
N ALA A 313 16.15 17.03 17.06
CA ALA A 313 15.12 17.88 17.64
C ALA A 313 13.70 17.31 17.43
N THR A 314 13.45 16.60 16.32
CA THR A 314 12.20 15.85 16.12
C THR A 314 12.05 14.70 17.09
N ILE A 315 13.10 13.92 17.33
CA ILE A 315 13.08 12.86 18.35
C ILE A 315 12.84 13.45 19.74
N ASP A 316 13.48 14.57 20.08
CA ASP A 316 13.31 15.26 21.36
C ASP A 316 11.85 15.73 21.54
N ALA A 317 11.26 16.38 20.53
CA ALA A 317 9.88 16.84 20.57
C ALA A 317 8.86 15.69 20.64
N MET A 318 9.08 14.59 19.91
CA MET A 318 8.25 13.38 20.00
C MET A 318 8.32 12.76 21.41
N THR A 319 9.50 12.80 22.02
CA THR A 319 9.72 12.30 23.38
C THR A 319 9.05 13.19 24.41
N GLU A 320 9.19 14.51 24.29
CA GLU A 320 8.50 15.49 25.14
C GLU A 320 6.98 15.26 25.09
N PHE A 321 6.40 15.09 23.90
CA PHE A 321 4.99 14.75 23.75
C PHE A 321 4.65 13.43 24.45
N ALA A 322 5.43 12.36 24.24
CA ALA A 322 5.17 11.07 24.89
C ALA A 322 5.33 11.12 26.43
N MET A 323 6.12 12.07 26.93
CA MET A 323 6.35 12.33 28.36
C MET A 323 5.30 13.28 28.97
N ASP A 324 4.48 13.93 28.15
CA ASP A 324 3.38 14.79 28.61
C ASP A 324 2.16 13.96 29.02
N ASP A 325 1.96 13.79 30.33
CA ASP A 325 0.82 13.03 30.89
C ASP A 325 -0.55 13.63 30.51
N ALA A 326 -0.65 14.94 30.23
CA ALA A 326 -1.92 15.58 29.92
C ALA A 326 -2.36 15.34 28.47
N HIS A 327 -1.41 15.20 27.54
CA HIS A 327 -1.71 15.17 26.10
C HIS A 327 -1.39 13.83 25.43
N SER A 328 -0.45 13.02 25.96
CA SER A 328 -0.08 11.74 25.36
C SER A 328 -1.13 10.64 25.51
N GLY A 329 -2.11 10.84 26.39
CA GLY A 329 -3.04 9.79 26.80
C GLY A 329 -2.42 8.78 27.76
N TRP A 330 -1.29 9.10 28.39
CA TRP A 330 -0.68 8.24 29.42
C TRP A 330 -1.61 8.07 30.63
N ASP A 331 -1.90 6.83 31.00
CA ASP A 331 -2.57 6.47 32.25
C ASP A 331 -1.56 5.80 33.18
N ALA A 332 -1.17 6.51 34.24
CA ALA A 332 -0.18 6.04 35.20
C ALA A 332 -0.65 4.85 36.05
N ASP A 333 -1.95 4.77 36.35
CA ASP A 333 -2.53 3.69 37.16
C ASP A 333 -2.56 2.38 36.37
N LEU A 334 -2.87 2.48 35.08
CA LEU A 334 -2.90 1.35 34.16
C LEU A 334 -1.54 1.08 33.50
N ARG A 335 -0.61 2.02 33.56
CA ARG A 335 0.76 1.96 33.00
C ARG A 335 0.79 1.75 31.48
N GLY A 336 -0.08 2.46 30.78
CA GLY A 336 -0.21 2.37 29.33
C GLY A 336 -0.85 3.61 28.73
N PHE A 337 -0.96 3.64 27.41
CA PHE A 337 -1.57 4.74 26.68
C PHE A 337 -3.04 4.45 26.39
N ASP A 338 -3.87 5.47 26.55
CA ASP A 338 -5.31 5.45 26.30
C ASP A 338 -5.62 4.88 24.92
N TYR A 339 -6.59 3.98 24.88
CA TYR A 339 -7.09 3.35 23.66
C TYR A 339 -8.63 3.37 23.61
N ASN A 340 -9.24 4.31 24.34
CA ASN A 340 -10.69 4.49 24.44
C ASN A 340 -11.40 4.79 23.11
N THR A 341 -10.67 5.27 22.08
CA THR A 341 -11.25 5.54 20.75
C THR A 341 -11.76 4.29 20.07
N ASP A 342 -11.08 3.16 20.30
CA ASP A 342 -11.34 1.87 19.66
C ASP A 342 -12.05 0.92 20.62
N VAL A 343 -11.55 0.82 21.87
CA VAL A 343 -12.13 -0.03 22.90
C VAL A 343 -12.22 0.75 24.20
N LYS A 344 -13.46 1.01 24.63
CA LYS A 344 -13.74 1.74 25.86
C LYS A 344 -13.11 1.07 27.09
N GLY A 345 -12.51 1.87 27.95
CA GLY A 345 -11.89 1.48 29.21
C GLY A 345 -10.52 0.80 29.07
N THR A 346 -9.87 0.94 27.92
CA THR A 346 -8.62 0.22 27.64
C THR A 346 -7.39 1.11 27.55
N VAL A 347 -6.25 0.53 27.90
CA VAL A 347 -4.92 1.01 27.52
C VAL A 347 -4.21 -0.03 26.66
N LYS A 348 -3.31 0.42 25.77
CA LYS A 348 -2.55 -0.44 24.88
C LYS A 348 -1.05 -0.20 25.00
N VAL A 349 -0.29 -1.28 25.09
CA VAL A 349 1.18 -1.28 25.13
C VAL A 349 1.68 -2.48 24.34
N VAL A 350 2.53 -2.23 23.33
CA VAL A 350 3.04 -3.28 22.43
C VAL A 350 4.53 -3.60 22.60
N SER A 351 5.33 -2.66 23.15
CA SER A 351 6.76 -2.87 23.40
C SER A 351 7.30 -1.89 24.44
N ALA A 352 8.20 -2.37 25.30
CA ALA A 352 9.00 -1.58 26.24
C ALA A 352 10.32 -1.12 25.64
N LEU A 353 10.75 -1.73 24.52
CA LEU A 353 11.99 -1.39 23.84
C LEU A 353 11.98 0.05 23.32
N HIS A 354 10.84 0.59 22.88
CA HIS A 354 10.76 1.97 22.39
C HIS A 354 11.16 3.02 23.44
N PRO A 355 10.48 3.14 24.60
CA PRO A 355 10.88 4.10 25.63
C PRO A 355 12.24 3.76 26.27
N LEU A 356 12.63 2.49 26.33
CA LEU A 356 13.96 2.11 26.82
C LEU A 356 15.06 2.61 25.86
N ALA A 357 14.87 2.43 24.55
CA ALA A 357 15.79 2.94 23.54
C ALA A 357 15.87 4.47 23.58
N ALA A 358 14.73 5.16 23.70
CA ALA A 358 14.70 6.61 23.83
C ALA A 358 15.50 7.10 25.06
N SER A 359 15.31 6.46 26.22
CA SER A 359 16.07 6.75 27.44
C SER A 359 17.58 6.58 27.24
N LEU A 360 18.02 5.51 26.55
CA LEU A 360 19.44 5.26 26.30
C LEU A 360 20.04 6.21 25.27
N VAL A 361 19.30 6.54 24.20
CA VAL A 361 19.76 7.43 23.12
C VAL A 361 19.88 8.88 23.60
N GLN A 362 18.92 9.33 24.42
CA GLN A 362 18.91 10.69 24.97
C GLN A 362 19.66 10.82 26.30
N ASP A 363 20.14 9.70 26.87
CA ASP A 363 20.76 9.64 28.20
C ASP A 363 19.88 10.27 29.29
N ASP A 364 18.57 10.01 29.22
CA ASP A 364 17.57 10.57 30.13
C ASP A 364 16.98 9.48 31.03
N PRO A 365 17.31 9.46 32.33
CA PRO A 365 16.79 8.48 33.28
C PRO A 365 15.32 8.69 33.63
N GLU A 366 14.73 9.87 33.38
CA GLU A 366 13.31 10.12 33.64
C GLU A 366 12.42 9.39 32.64
N ILE A 367 12.82 9.30 31.37
CA ILE A 367 12.14 8.45 30.36
C ILE A 367 12.09 7.00 30.85
N TYR A 368 13.21 6.50 31.39
CA TYR A 368 13.23 5.16 31.96
C TYR A 368 12.26 5.02 33.13
N ARG A 369 12.31 5.93 34.11
CA ARG A 369 11.50 5.85 35.34
C ARG A 369 10.00 5.99 35.08
N LEU A 370 9.61 6.93 34.22
CA LEU A 370 8.22 7.33 34.03
C LEU A 370 7.53 6.59 32.88
N ARG A 371 8.29 6.01 31.94
CA ARG A 371 7.75 5.26 30.80
C ARG A 371 8.31 3.85 30.71
N ALA A 372 9.62 3.69 30.50
CA ALA A 372 10.16 2.38 30.14
C ALA A 372 9.95 1.32 31.23
N LEU A 373 10.21 1.65 32.50
CA LEU A 373 10.00 0.74 33.62
C LEU A 373 8.51 0.43 33.85
N PRO A 374 7.58 1.40 33.97
CA PRO A 374 6.14 1.12 34.08
C PRO A 374 5.58 0.26 32.94
N ILE A 375 6.00 0.54 31.70
CA ILE A 375 5.62 -0.23 30.51
C ILE A 375 6.21 -1.64 30.56
N THR A 376 7.46 -1.81 31.00
CA THR A 376 8.05 -3.12 31.24
C THR A 376 7.24 -3.90 32.28
N GLU A 377 6.86 -3.26 33.38
CA GLU A 377 6.02 -3.89 34.41
C GLU A 377 4.64 -4.27 33.87
N PHE A 378 4.04 -3.44 33.00
CA PHE A 378 2.82 -3.79 32.28
C PHE A 378 3.00 -5.08 31.49
N LEU A 379 3.99 -5.12 30.59
CA LEU A 379 4.24 -6.28 29.74
C LEU A 379 4.57 -7.53 30.55
N MET A 380 5.25 -7.41 31.69
CA MET A 380 5.58 -8.56 32.52
C MET A 380 4.40 -9.12 33.32
N SER A 381 3.32 -8.36 33.50
CA SER A 381 2.23 -8.74 34.38
C SER A 381 0.89 -8.98 33.69
N ARG A 382 0.59 -8.31 32.58
CA ARG A 382 -0.69 -8.47 31.84
C ARG A 382 -0.59 -9.64 30.86
N THR A 383 -1.73 -10.20 30.47
CA THR A 383 -1.77 -11.33 29.51
C THR A 383 -1.71 -10.89 28.04
N LYS A 384 -2.15 -9.66 27.73
CA LYS A 384 -2.19 -9.10 26.36
C LYS A 384 -1.72 -7.64 26.31
N TYR A 385 -1.43 -7.17 25.11
CA TYR A 385 -1.09 -5.77 24.83
C TYR A 385 -2.23 -4.81 25.16
N LEU A 386 -3.47 -5.24 24.94
CA LEU A 386 -4.69 -4.48 25.21
C LEU A 386 -5.29 -4.92 26.55
N TYR A 387 -5.27 -4.02 27.54
CA TYR A 387 -5.81 -4.26 28.88
C TYR A 387 -7.09 -3.46 29.10
N ASN A 388 -8.14 -4.10 29.62
CA ASN A 388 -9.43 -3.46 29.91
C ASN A 388 -9.73 -3.41 31.41
N ALA A 389 -10.04 -2.21 31.89
CA ALA A 389 -10.48 -1.97 33.27
C ALA A 389 -11.98 -2.23 33.48
N LEU A 390 -12.78 -2.32 32.41
CA LEU A 390 -14.24 -2.48 32.46
C LEU A 390 -14.68 -3.96 32.28
N PRO A 391 -15.60 -4.46 33.12
CA PRO A 391 -15.98 -5.88 33.14
C PRO A 391 -16.87 -6.34 31.97
N ASP A 392 -17.59 -5.44 31.31
CA ASP A 392 -18.57 -5.83 30.26
C ASP A 392 -18.07 -5.56 28.84
N GLU A 393 -16.84 -5.09 28.70
CA GLU A 393 -16.23 -4.71 27.42
C GLU A 393 -15.16 -5.74 27.02
N ALA A 394 -15.38 -6.42 25.88
CA ALA A 394 -14.47 -7.45 25.33
C ALA A 394 -14.04 -7.15 23.89
N GLY A 395 -14.21 -5.91 23.44
CA GLY A 395 -13.81 -5.44 22.11
C GLY A 395 -12.35 -5.76 21.81
N GLN A 396 -12.06 -6.12 20.56
CA GLN A 396 -10.71 -6.49 20.09
C GLN A 396 -10.00 -7.57 20.94
N ASN A 397 -10.76 -8.42 21.63
CA ASN A 397 -10.23 -9.49 22.47
C ASN A 397 -9.32 -8.97 23.62
N ALA A 398 -9.64 -7.80 24.17
CA ALA A 398 -8.93 -7.22 25.31
C ALA A 398 -8.92 -8.17 26.53
N ALA A 399 -7.82 -8.18 27.28
CA ALA A 399 -7.70 -8.97 28.51
C ALA A 399 -7.82 -8.07 29.75
N ARG A 400 -8.13 -8.67 30.90
CA ARG A 400 -8.17 -7.98 32.20
C ARG A 400 -7.44 -8.72 33.31
N ASP A 401 -6.86 -9.87 32.99
CA ASP A 401 -6.13 -10.67 33.96
C ASP A 401 -4.63 -10.38 33.92
N MET A 402 -4.01 -10.65 35.06
CA MET A 402 -2.62 -10.34 35.36
C MET A 402 -1.77 -11.61 35.32
N LYS A 403 -1.94 -12.41 34.25
CA LYS A 403 -1.30 -13.73 34.07
C LYS A 403 -0.16 -13.68 33.05
N GLY A 404 0.52 -12.53 32.98
CA GLY A 404 1.59 -12.27 32.03
C GLY A 404 2.78 -13.23 32.08
N PRO A 405 3.77 -13.01 31.18
CA PRO A 405 3.98 -11.77 30.43
C PRO A 405 3.22 -11.68 29.09
N ALA A 406 2.76 -10.47 28.76
CA ALA A 406 2.26 -10.01 27.47
C ALA A 406 3.42 -9.51 26.59
N ALA A 407 4.43 -10.35 26.34
CA ALA A 407 5.59 -9.99 25.53
C ALA A 407 5.98 -11.13 24.58
N GLU A 408 6.45 -10.78 23.38
CA GLU A 408 7.06 -11.73 22.45
C GLU A 408 8.36 -12.32 23.01
N VAL A 409 8.77 -13.48 22.48
CA VAL A 409 10.06 -14.10 22.83
C VAL A 409 11.22 -13.16 22.45
N SER A 410 11.12 -12.50 21.29
CA SER A 410 12.09 -11.51 20.83
C SER A 410 12.18 -10.27 21.72
N GLU A 411 11.04 -9.71 22.14
CA GLU A 411 10.97 -8.57 23.09
C GLU A 411 11.71 -8.91 24.39
N LEU A 412 11.44 -10.08 24.98
CA LEU A 412 12.10 -10.51 26.22
C LEU A 412 13.60 -10.75 26.04
N ALA A 413 14.01 -11.34 24.92
CA ALA A 413 15.42 -11.54 24.62
C ALA A 413 16.16 -10.20 24.48
N GLU A 414 15.56 -9.22 23.82
CA GLU A 414 16.16 -7.90 23.62
C GLU A 414 16.18 -7.07 24.92
N LEU A 415 15.12 -7.12 25.74
CA LEU A 415 15.13 -6.49 27.07
C LEU A 415 16.26 -7.04 27.96
N TYR A 416 16.57 -8.34 27.85
CA TYR A 416 17.73 -8.92 28.55
C TYR A 416 19.06 -8.33 28.04
N GLN A 417 19.20 -8.16 26.72
CA GLN A 417 20.41 -7.59 26.12
C GLN A 417 20.58 -6.10 26.46
N MET A 418 19.53 -5.30 26.30
CA MET A 418 19.56 -3.87 26.60
C MET A 418 19.77 -3.60 28.10
N SER A 419 19.31 -4.48 28.98
CA SER A 419 19.63 -4.44 30.42
C SER A 419 21.03 -4.98 30.77
N ARG A 420 21.87 -5.31 29.76
CA ARG A 420 23.20 -5.90 29.92
C ARG A 420 23.21 -7.13 30.82
N GLY A 421 22.14 -7.93 30.74
CA GLY A 421 21.94 -9.14 31.51
C GLY A 421 21.59 -8.96 32.99
N GLN A 422 21.31 -7.72 33.44
CA GLN A 422 21.03 -7.43 34.86
C GLN A 422 19.66 -7.92 35.32
N SER A 423 18.72 -8.13 34.40
CA SER A 423 17.36 -8.61 34.70
C SER A 423 17.16 -10.05 34.22
N PRO A 424 17.57 -11.08 35.00
CA PRO A 424 17.51 -12.48 34.57
C PRO A 424 16.08 -12.99 34.33
N VAL A 425 15.07 -12.29 34.83
CA VAL A 425 13.65 -12.60 34.61
C VAL A 425 13.28 -12.61 33.13
N PHE A 426 13.84 -11.70 32.33
CA PHE A 426 13.55 -11.65 30.89
C PHE A 426 14.08 -12.89 30.18
N ARG A 427 15.33 -13.27 30.48
CA ARG A 427 15.93 -14.51 29.97
C ARG A 427 15.13 -15.74 30.41
N HIS A 428 14.68 -15.79 31.66
CA HIS A 428 13.85 -16.88 32.17
C HIS A 428 12.57 -17.05 31.33
N TYR A 429 11.81 -15.97 31.15
CA TYR A 429 10.56 -16.02 30.41
C TYR A 429 10.76 -16.23 28.90
N ALA A 430 11.79 -15.63 28.28
CA ALA A 430 12.10 -15.87 26.88
C ALA A 430 12.32 -17.37 26.60
N LEU A 431 13.08 -18.05 27.47
CA LEU A 431 13.31 -19.50 27.38
C LEU A 431 12.06 -20.32 27.76
N GLN A 432 11.31 -19.90 28.77
CA GLN A 432 10.10 -20.59 29.20
C GLN A 432 9.00 -20.55 28.13
N LEU A 433 8.91 -19.47 27.37
CA LEU A 433 7.85 -19.21 26.39
C LEU A 433 8.24 -19.60 24.97
N ALA A 434 9.52 -19.93 24.74
CA ALA A 434 9.98 -20.52 23.49
C ALA A 434 9.14 -21.76 23.13
N GLY A 435 8.61 -21.79 21.91
CA GLY A 435 7.78 -22.88 21.41
C GLY A 435 6.37 -22.95 21.97
N LYS A 436 5.89 -21.92 22.67
CA LYS A 436 4.55 -21.89 23.27
C LYS A 436 3.65 -20.86 22.57
N PRO A 437 2.71 -21.31 21.73
CA PRO A 437 1.79 -20.42 21.05
C PRO A 437 0.94 -19.59 22.02
N ARG A 438 0.80 -18.30 21.73
CA ARG A 438 0.02 -17.33 22.54
C ARG A 438 -0.71 -16.32 21.67
N GLN A 439 -1.77 -15.74 22.21
CA GLN A 439 -2.52 -14.64 21.58
C GLN A 439 -2.28 -13.35 22.36
N LEU A 440 -1.37 -12.50 21.87
CA LEU A 440 -0.98 -11.26 22.53
C LEU A 440 -1.74 -10.04 21.98
N ASN A 441 -2.16 -10.09 20.72
CA ASN A 441 -2.92 -9.05 20.02
C ASN A 441 -4.07 -9.66 19.22
N LEU A 442 -5.29 -9.13 19.35
CA LEU A 442 -6.49 -9.66 18.67
C LEU A 442 -6.61 -11.19 18.85
N LEU A 443 -6.80 -11.96 17.77
CA LEU A 443 -6.72 -13.43 17.78
C LEU A 443 -5.46 -13.95 17.06
N MET A 444 -4.51 -13.07 16.74
CA MET A 444 -3.25 -13.44 16.09
C MET A 444 -2.44 -14.32 17.03
N VAL A 445 -1.95 -15.43 16.49
CA VAL A 445 -1.14 -16.40 17.23
C VAL A 445 0.33 -16.07 17.00
N SER A 446 1.03 -15.75 18.08
CA SER A 446 2.49 -15.79 18.13
C SER A 446 2.91 -17.20 18.50
N ASP A 447 3.62 -17.89 17.60
CA ASP A 447 4.02 -19.28 17.80
C ASP A 447 5.14 -19.44 18.85
N GLY A 448 5.95 -18.39 19.05
CA GLY A 448 7.15 -18.43 19.88
C GLY A 448 8.24 -19.38 19.36
N ALA A 449 8.11 -19.85 18.12
CA ALA A 449 8.95 -20.87 17.50
C ALA A 449 9.43 -20.49 16.08
N THR A 450 9.22 -19.24 15.68
CA THR A 450 9.53 -18.77 14.33
C THR A 450 11.04 -18.60 14.13
N PHE A 451 11.49 -18.38 12.90
CA PHE A 451 12.92 -18.20 12.65
C PHE A 451 13.50 -16.95 13.36
N TRP A 452 12.70 -15.90 13.57
CA TRP A 452 13.14 -14.71 14.31
C TRP A 452 13.11 -14.95 15.82
N ASP A 453 12.18 -15.75 16.35
CA ASP A 453 12.25 -16.19 17.75
C ASP A 453 13.53 -16.98 18.01
N LYS A 454 13.89 -17.88 17.08
CA LYS A 454 15.16 -18.64 17.17
C LYS A 454 16.37 -17.73 17.04
N LEU A 455 16.35 -16.74 16.15
CA LEU A 455 17.42 -15.74 16.06
C LEU A 455 17.58 -14.97 17.38
N ALA A 456 16.49 -14.52 17.98
CA ALA A 456 16.50 -13.84 19.27
C ALA A 456 17.04 -14.74 20.41
N LEU A 457 16.63 -16.01 20.44
CA LEU A 457 17.13 -17.00 21.42
C LEU A 457 18.61 -17.33 21.22
N TYR A 458 19.10 -17.35 19.97
CA TYR A 458 20.52 -17.46 19.70
C TYR A 458 21.28 -16.25 20.24
N ARG A 459 20.83 -15.02 19.96
CA ARG A 459 21.43 -13.80 20.52
C ARG A 459 21.43 -13.81 22.05
N LEU A 460 20.39 -14.37 22.66
CA LEU A 460 20.26 -14.53 24.12
C LEU A 460 21.23 -15.55 24.74
N THR A 461 21.58 -16.62 24.02
CA THR A 461 22.26 -17.80 24.60
C THR A 461 23.64 -18.08 24.02
N GLY A 462 23.93 -17.59 22.81
CA GLY A 462 25.09 -17.96 22.01
C GLY A 462 25.04 -19.38 21.45
N ASP A 463 23.91 -20.10 21.58
CA ASP A 463 23.79 -21.49 21.14
C ASP A 463 23.70 -21.60 19.60
N LYS A 464 24.78 -22.10 19.00
CA LYS A 464 24.89 -22.28 17.55
C LYS A 464 23.88 -23.29 17.00
N ALA A 465 23.39 -24.23 17.80
CA ALA A 465 22.32 -25.15 17.36
C ALA A 465 21.01 -24.38 17.13
N THR A 466 20.68 -23.44 18.02
CA THR A 466 19.53 -22.54 17.86
C THR A 466 19.66 -21.65 16.62
N LEU A 467 20.86 -21.13 16.29
CA LEU A 467 21.07 -20.40 15.04
C LEU A 467 20.89 -21.30 13.80
N ALA A 468 21.37 -22.54 13.85
CA ALA A 468 21.16 -23.50 12.75
C ALA A 468 19.66 -23.80 12.54
N GLU A 469 18.88 -23.88 13.62
CA GLU A 469 17.43 -24.01 13.55
C GLU A 469 16.76 -22.77 12.94
N ALA A 470 17.16 -21.56 13.36
CA ALA A 470 16.68 -20.30 12.76
C ALA A 470 16.89 -20.30 11.24
N ARG A 471 18.08 -20.68 10.79
CA ARG A 471 18.43 -20.79 9.37
C ARG A 471 17.54 -21.79 8.64
N SER A 472 17.34 -22.98 9.22
CA SER A 472 16.48 -24.02 8.63
C SER A 472 15.02 -23.57 8.51
N LEU A 473 14.49 -22.88 9.52
CA LEU A 473 13.12 -22.35 9.50
C LEU A 473 12.98 -21.21 8.49
N ALA A 474 13.98 -20.31 8.40
CA ALA A 474 14.00 -19.26 7.40
C ALA A 474 14.07 -19.83 5.97
N ASP A 475 14.86 -20.87 5.73
CA ASP A 475 14.94 -21.54 4.43
C ASP A 475 13.60 -22.18 4.04
N ALA A 476 12.91 -22.80 5.00
CA ALA A 476 11.54 -23.31 4.80
C ALA A 476 10.53 -22.19 4.51
N TYR A 477 10.61 -21.08 5.25
CA TYR A 477 9.79 -19.89 5.05
C TYR A 477 9.99 -19.28 3.65
N ILE A 478 11.24 -19.10 3.21
CA ILE A 478 11.58 -18.58 1.87
C ILE A 478 10.94 -19.45 0.80
N LYS A 479 11.12 -20.77 0.89
CA LYS A 479 10.54 -21.71 -0.07
C LYS A 479 9.02 -21.59 -0.15
N MET A 480 8.36 -21.47 1.00
CA MET A 480 6.90 -21.45 1.12
C MET A 480 6.28 -20.10 0.71
N ARG A 481 6.90 -18.97 1.07
CA ARG A 481 6.26 -17.65 1.00
C ARG A 481 6.85 -16.71 -0.06
N ILE A 482 8.10 -16.96 -0.46
CA ILE A 482 8.84 -16.11 -1.40
C ILE A 482 8.99 -16.83 -2.74
N ASP A 483 9.58 -18.03 -2.75
CA ASP A 483 9.81 -18.82 -3.97
C ASP A 483 8.49 -19.38 -4.55
N THR A 484 7.45 -19.45 -3.71
CA THR A 484 6.10 -19.83 -4.12
C THR A 484 5.19 -18.60 -4.10
N PRO A 485 4.74 -18.10 -5.27
CA PRO A 485 3.79 -17.00 -5.34
C PRO A 485 2.44 -17.37 -4.70
N GLN A 486 1.92 -16.46 -3.86
CA GLN A 486 0.63 -16.67 -3.20
C GLN A 486 -0.54 -16.48 -4.17
N ARG A 487 -1.57 -17.33 -4.04
CA ARG A 487 -2.76 -17.35 -4.92
C ARG A 487 -4.04 -16.88 -4.24
N ASP A 488 -4.05 -16.90 -2.91
CA ASP A 488 -5.15 -16.47 -2.04
C ASP A 488 -4.58 -15.71 -0.83
N PHE A 489 -5.44 -15.36 0.12
CA PHE A 489 -5.10 -14.57 1.32
C PHE A 489 -4.95 -15.41 2.59
N SER A 490 -4.81 -16.75 2.47
CA SER A 490 -4.72 -17.63 3.64
C SER A 490 -3.49 -17.38 4.51
N ASP A 491 -2.39 -16.90 3.92
CA ASP A 491 -1.14 -16.54 4.60
C ASP A 491 -1.25 -15.27 5.46
N VAL A 492 -2.27 -14.45 5.22
CA VAL A 492 -2.52 -13.21 5.95
C VAL A 492 -3.24 -13.50 7.28
N HIS A 493 -3.98 -14.61 7.37
CA HIS A 493 -4.81 -14.96 8.53
C HIS A 493 -5.85 -13.88 8.89
N LEU A 494 -6.60 -13.43 7.87
CA LEU A 494 -7.68 -12.44 8.04
C LEU A 494 -8.71 -12.88 9.10
N ASP A 495 -8.98 -14.18 9.20
CA ASP A 495 -9.87 -14.78 10.21
C ASP A 495 -9.40 -14.58 11.66
N ARG A 496 -8.11 -14.31 11.85
CA ARG A 496 -7.46 -14.09 13.16
C ARG A 496 -7.04 -12.64 13.38
N GLY A 497 -7.31 -11.76 12.42
CA GLY A 497 -7.12 -10.32 12.55
C GLY A 497 -5.88 -9.79 11.85
N GLY A 498 -5.26 -10.61 10.99
CA GLY A 498 -4.23 -10.11 10.08
C GLY A 498 -4.85 -9.07 9.16
N GLN A 499 -4.22 -7.89 9.09
CA GLN A 499 -4.77 -6.78 8.33
C GLN A 499 -3.76 -5.73 7.87
N PHE A 500 -2.59 -5.70 8.49
CA PHE A 500 -1.56 -4.71 8.20
C PHE A 500 -0.81 -5.10 6.94
N TRP A 501 -0.22 -4.14 6.24
CA TRP A 501 0.56 -4.44 5.02
C TRP A 501 1.75 -5.37 5.28
N SER A 502 2.26 -5.39 6.50
CA SER A 502 3.26 -6.36 6.95
C SER A 502 2.77 -7.81 6.96
N ASP A 503 1.46 -8.04 7.05
CA ASP A 503 0.85 -9.37 6.96
C ASP A 503 0.71 -9.83 5.50
N PHE A 504 0.58 -8.89 4.55
CA PHE A 504 0.52 -9.19 3.11
C PHE A 504 1.91 -9.27 2.46
N ALA A 505 2.95 -8.71 3.09
CA ALA A 505 4.33 -8.77 2.64
C ALA A 505 5.11 -9.92 3.33
N PRO A 506 6.12 -10.51 2.68
CA PRO A 506 7.06 -11.39 3.36
C PRO A 506 7.79 -10.69 4.53
N ARG A 507 8.22 -11.46 5.53
CA ARG A 507 8.93 -11.05 6.76
C ARG A 507 10.34 -10.48 6.48
N PHE A 508 10.39 -9.35 5.79
CA PHE A 508 11.61 -8.81 5.21
C PHE A 508 12.57 -8.22 6.27
N VAL A 509 12.03 -7.65 7.35
CA VAL A 509 12.83 -7.10 8.45
C VAL A 509 13.58 -8.24 9.14
N GLU A 510 12.87 -9.31 9.47
CA GLU A 510 13.42 -10.47 10.16
C GLU A 510 14.44 -11.23 9.29
N LEU A 511 14.17 -11.35 7.97
CA LEU A 511 15.13 -11.90 7.02
C LEU A 511 16.39 -11.03 6.89
N PHE A 512 16.24 -9.71 6.95
CA PHE A 512 17.36 -8.79 6.94
C PHE A 512 18.20 -8.91 8.20
N GLU A 513 17.59 -9.03 9.38
CA GLU A 513 18.31 -9.29 10.62
C GLU A 513 19.07 -10.61 10.60
N LEU A 514 18.48 -11.67 10.05
CA LEU A 514 19.16 -12.95 9.89
C LEU A 514 20.35 -12.84 8.94
N TRP A 515 20.24 -12.03 7.88
CA TRP A 515 21.39 -11.71 7.03
C TRP A 515 22.47 -10.95 7.80
N GLN A 516 22.13 -9.96 8.61
CA GLN A 516 23.12 -9.23 9.42
C GLN A 516 23.88 -10.17 10.36
N GLU A 517 23.19 -11.17 10.92
CA GLU A 517 23.80 -12.17 11.80
C GLU A 517 24.69 -13.17 11.04
N THR A 518 24.28 -13.63 9.86
CA THR A 518 24.89 -14.77 9.16
C THR A 518 25.77 -14.39 7.97
N ASN A 519 25.59 -13.19 7.42
CA ASN A 519 26.11 -12.71 6.14
C ASN A 519 25.75 -13.60 4.93
N GLU A 520 24.69 -14.42 5.01
CA GLU A 520 24.30 -15.32 3.93
C GLU A 520 23.43 -14.60 2.87
N PRO A 521 23.88 -14.47 1.60
CA PRO A 521 23.21 -13.64 0.60
C PRO A 521 21.76 -14.01 0.30
N ARG A 522 21.38 -15.27 0.53
CA ARG A 522 20.00 -15.74 0.29
C ARG A 522 18.98 -15.01 1.17
N TYR A 523 19.34 -14.68 2.42
CA TYR A 523 18.45 -13.96 3.33
C TYR A 523 18.29 -12.50 2.93
N LEU A 524 19.37 -11.85 2.46
CA LEU A 524 19.30 -10.50 1.90
C LEU A 524 18.42 -10.46 0.63
N ASN A 525 18.59 -11.41 -0.28
CA ASN A 525 17.78 -11.50 -1.50
C ASN A 525 16.29 -11.73 -1.19
N ALA A 526 16.00 -12.55 -0.18
CA ALA A 526 14.66 -12.80 0.31
C ALA A 526 14.05 -11.55 0.96
N ALA A 527 14.82 -10.85 1.81
CA ALA A 527 14.41 -9.58 2.40
C ALA A 527 14.10 -8.52 1.33
N LEU A 528 14.96 -8.37 0.31
CA LEU A 528 14.71 -7.48 -0.81
C LEU A 528 13.42 -7.82 -1.55
N THR A 529 13.11 -9.10 -1.75
CA THR A 529 11.85 -9.51 -2.38
C THR A 529 10.64 -9.08 -1.53
N GLY A 530 10.71 -9.25 -0.21
CA GLY A 530 9.64 -8.81 0.69
C GLY A 530 9.48 -7.29 0.74
N ALA A 531 10.58 -6.56 0.85
CA ALA A 531 10.58 -5.09 0.86
C ALA A 531 10.01 -4.49 -0.44
N ARG A 532 10.30 -5.10 -1.61
CA ARG A 532 9.72 -4.68 -2.89
C ARG A 532 8.20 -4.85 -2.96
N ARG A 533 7.68 -5.95 -2.39
CA ARG A 533 6.23 -6.18 -2.26
C ARG A 533 5.60 -5.19 -1.30
N TYR A 534 6.23 -4.92 -0.17
CA TYR A 534 5.74 -3.91 0.77
C TYR A 534 5.72 -2.51 0.14
N ALA A 535 6.75 -2.17 -0.64
CA ALA A 535 6.85 -0.88 -1.30
C ALA A 535 5.69 -0.59 -2.26
N SER A 536 4.99 -1.57 -2.83
CA SER A 536 3.84 -1.30 -3.70
C SER A 536 2.58 -0.80 -2.95
N TYR A 537 2.57 -0.84 -1.62
CA TYR A 537 1.50 -0.29 -0.80
C TYR A 537 1.66 1.22 -0.52
N ALA A 538 2.85 1.78 -0.74
CA ALA A 538 3.09 3.21 -0.55
C ALA A 538 2.44 4.04 -1.68
N TRP A 539 2.15 5.31 -1.41
CA TRP A 539 1.61 6.23 -2.40
C TRP A 539 2.70 6.80 -3.32
N TYR A 540 2.50 6.72 -4.63
CA TYR A 540 3.41 7.29 -5.64
C TYR A 540 2.70 8.23 -6.62
N PHE A 541 1.40 8.45 -6.45
CA PHE A 541 0.60 9.42 -7.21
C PHE A 541 -0.41 10.13 -6.30
N PRO A 542 -0.90 11.32 -6.68
CA PRO A 542 -0.59 12.11 -7.89
C PRO A 542 0.82 12.73 -7.88
N THR A 543 1.26 13.29 -9.02
CA THR A 543 2.48 14.12 -9.05
C THR A 543 2.31 15.33 -8.12
N ILE A 544 3.34 15.62 -7.33
CA ILE A 544 3.35 16.79 -6.44
C ILE A 544 3.64 18.04 -7.28
N PRO A 545 2.75 19.04 -7.29
CA PRO A 545 3.00 20.30 -7.96
C PRO A 545 4.00 21.16 -7.17
N ASP A 546 4.82 21.93 -7.88
CA ASP A 546 5.68 22.95 -7.29
C ASP A 546 4.89 24.24 -7.00
N VAL A 547 4.01 24.16 -6.00
CA VAL A 547 3.14 25.27 -5.55
C VAL A 547 3.00 25.24 -4.03
N GLU A 548 2.54 26.35 -3.47
CA GLU A 548 2.08 26.38 -2.08
C GLU A 548 0.60 25.99 -1.96
N VAL A 549 0.24 25.38 -0.84
CA VAL A 549 -1.12 24.99 -0.48
C VAL A 549 -1.49 25.55 0.88
N ALA A 550 -2.73 26.04 1.00
CA ALA A 550 -3.33 26.43 2.27
C ALA A 550 -3.97 25.21 2.96
N VAL A 551 -3.51 24.90 4.16
CA VAL A 551 -4.07 23.89 5.07
C VAL A 551 -4.80 24.54 6.23
N ASP A 552 -5.62 23.78 6.95
CA ASP A 552 -6.39 24.25 8.11
C ASP A 552 -7.28 25.45 7.82
N ARG A 553 -7.88 25.44 6.62
CA ARG A 553 -8.66 26.55 6.08
C ARG A 553 -9.77 26.99 7.04
N GLY A 554 -9.87 28.29 7.28
CA GLY A 554 -10.84 28.84 8.24
C GLY A 554 -10.46 28.62 9.71
N GLY A 555 -9.19 28.31 9.97
CA GLY A 555 -8.63 28.22 11.31
C GLY A 555 -9.04 26.94 12.06
N VAL A 556 -9.20 25.83 11.34
CA VAL A 556 -9.64 24.54 11.89
C VAL A 556 -8.95 23.38 11.19
N ALA A 557 -8.53 22.38 11.96
CA ALA A 557 -7.97 21.16 11.43
C ALA A 557 -9.08 20.33 10.78
N PRO A 558 -8.80 19.60 9.70
CA PRO A 558 -9.74 18.64 9.16
C PRO A 558 -10.05 17.56 10.21
N ILE A 559 -11.34 17.26 10.41
CA ILE A 559 -11.77 16.17 11.28
C ILE A 559 -11.73 14.87 10.47
N GLY A 560 -10.92 13.91 10.92
CA GLY A 560 -10.83 12.57 10.32
C GLY A 560 -12.15 11.78 10.43
N LEU A 561 -12.32 10.75 9.60
CA LEU A 561 -13.61 10.06 9.46
C LEU A 561 -14.15 9.45 10.77
N PHE A 562 -13.27 8.89 11.61
CA PHE A 562 -13.66 8.28 12.90
C PHE A 562 -14.11 9.29 13.96
N THR A 563 -13.64 10.54 13.86
CA THR A 563 -13.95 11.63 14.78
C THR A 563 -15.03 12.56 14.25
N ALA A 564 -15.41 12.47 12.96
CA ALA A 564 -16.47 13.24 12.30
C ALA A 564 -17.89 12.79 12.69
N LYS A 565 -18.15 12.60 13.99
CA LYS A 565 -19.48 12.31 14.54
C LYS A 565 -20.32 13.60 14.60
N PRO A 566 -21.66 13.53 14.53
CA PRO A 566 -22.51 14.70 14.73
C PRO A 566 -22.16 15.42 16.05
N GLY A 567 -21.80 16.71 15.95
CA GLY A 567 -21.37 17.52 17.11
C GLY A 567 -19.87 17.50 17.42
N ALA A 568 -19.05 16.83 16.60
CA ALA A 568 -17.60 16.92 16.73
C ALA A 568 -17.12 18.37 16.61
N THR A 569 -16.32 18.82 17.58
CA THR A 569 -15.74 20.15 17.58
C THR A 569 -14.38 20.10 16.87
N PRO A 570 -14.19 20.85 15.76
CA PRO A 570 -12.90 20.89 15.09
C PRO A 570 -11.80 21.42 16.01
N ILE A 571 -10.60 20.88 15.86
CA ILE A 571 -9.42 21.42 16.54
C ILE A 571 -9.13 22.79 15.93
N ARG A 572 -8.99 23.83 16.76
CA ARG A 572 -8.59 25.16 16.31
C ARG A 572 -7.09 25.17 16.05
N THR A 573 -6.71 25.61 14.86
CA THR A 573 -5.33 25.70 14.39
C THR A 573 -5.26 26.85 13.39
N PRO A 574 -4.18 27.64 13.32
CA PRO A 574 -4.08 28.69 12.32
C PRO A 574 -4.14 28.12 10.90
N GLU A 575 -4.73 28.87 9.97
CA GLU A 575 -4.56 28.58 8.56
C GLU A 575 -3.08 28.84 8.18
N ILE A 576 -2.44 27.87 7.53
CA ILE A 576 -1.02 27.95 7.16
C ILE A 576 -0.89 27.69 5.66
N THR A 577 -0.02 28.45 5.00
CA THR A 577 0.39 28.21 3.62
C THR A 577 1.80 27.65 3.59
N LEU A 578 2.00 26.55 2.87
CA LEU A 578 3.27 25.82 2.82
C LEU A 578 3.42 25.06 1.48
N PRO A 579 4.65 24.71 1.07
CA PRO A 579 4.88 23.93 -0.14
C PRO A 579 4.10 22.61 -0.14
N ALA A 580 3.47 22.27 -1.27
CA ALA A 580 2.61 21.10 -1.42
C ALA A 580 3.25 19.80 -0.92
N TRP A 581 4.55 19.62 -1.15
CA TRP A 581 5.28 18.40 -0.78
C TRP A 581 5.28 18.11 0.73
N GLN A 582 5.19 19.13 1.60
CA GLN A 582 5.28 18.95 3.06
C GLN A 582 4.07 18.22 3.64
N VAL A 583 2.89 18.40 3.03
CA VAL A 583 1.64 17.74 3.43
C VAL A 583 1.22 16.65 2.45
N SER A 584 2.17 16.16 1.66
CA SER A 584 1.93 15.15 0.64
C SER A 584 1.98 13.74 1.22
N GLN A 585 0.98 12.91 0.89
CA GLN A 585 0.98 11.48 1.25
C GLN A 585 1.98 10.64 0.44
N ILE A 586 2.57 11.18 -0.62
CA ILE A 586 3.47 10.44 -1.53
C ILE A 586 4.68 9.94 -0.76
N GLY A 587 4.99 8.64 -0.82
CA GLY A 587 6.04 7.98 -0.05
C GLY A 587 5.59 7.50 1.33
N LEU A 588 4.33 7.74 1.73
CA LEU A 588 3.71 7.15 2.91
C LEU A 588 2.90 5.92 2.53
N THR A 589 2.63 5.08 3.52
CA THR A 589 1.82 3.86 3.37
C THR A 589 0.57 4.04 4.23
N PRO A 590 -0.64 3.67 3.78
CA PRO A 590 -1.77 3.55 4.70
C PRO A 590 -1.45 2.48 5.76
N GLU A 591 -2.21 2.40 6.85
CA GLU A 591 -1.91 1.44 7.92
C GLU A 591 -2.18 -0.02 7.54
N ALA A 592 -3.39 -0.26 7.02
CA ALA A 592 -3.92 -1.58 6.81
C ALA A 592 -4.83 -1.62 5.57
N HIS A 593 -5.14 -2.85 5.15
CA HIS A 593 -6.05 -3.10 4.03
C HIS A 593 -7.48 -2.58 4.27
N THR A 594 -7.86 -2.41 5.53
CA THR A 594 -9.18 -1.96 5.98
C THR A 594 -9.29 -0.45 6.19
N THR A 595 -8.18 0.30 6.19
CA THR A 595 -8.16 1.72 6.60
C THR A 595 -7.58 2.66 5.55
N TYR A 596 -7.31 2.18 4.33
CA TYR A 596 -6.65 2.96 3.27
C TYR A 596 -7.43 4.22 2.84
N ASP A 597 -8.76 4.20 2.92
CA ASP A 597 -9.65 5.31 2.54
C ASP A 597 -9.83 6.32 3.68
N LEU A 598 -9.59 5.88 4.91
CA LEU A 598 -9.74 6.66 6.14
C LEU A 598 -8.43 7.31 6.57
N ASN A 599 -7.33 6.64 6.27
CA ASN A 599 -5.98 7.01 6.66
C ASN A 599 -5.06 6.90 5.44
N PRO A 600 -5.07 7.91 4.57
CA PRO A 600 -4.43 7.83 3.27
C PRO A 600 -2.90 7.96 3.34
N GLY A 601 -2.29 7.96 4.53
CA GLY A 601 -0.84 7.86 4.67
C GLY A 601 -0.36 8.05 6.10
N ILE A 602 0.36 7.06 6.60
CA ILE A 602 1.12 7.13 7.85
C ILE A 602 2.60 6.86 7.58
N PHE A 603 3.45 7.37 8.48
CA PHE A 603 4.82 6.88 8.61
C PHE A 603 4.74 5.55 9.39
N LEU A 604 5.03 4.44 8.70
CA LEU A 604 5.17 3.10 9.29
C LEU A 604 6.64 2.74 9.47
#